data_AF-A0AAU2W7C5-F1
#
_entry.id   AF-A0AAU2W7C5-F1
#
_cell.length_a   1.000
_cell.length_b   1.000
_cell.length_c   1.000
_cell.angle_alpha   90.00
_cell.angle_beta   90.00
_cell.angle_gamma   90.00
#
_symmetry.space_group_name_H-M   'P 1'
#
loop_
_entity.id
_entity.type
_entity.pdbx_description
1 polymer ?
#
loop_
_entity_poly.entity_id
_entity_poly.type
_entity_poly.pdbx_seq_one_letter_code
_entity_poly.pdbx_strand_id
1 'polypeptide(L)'
;MTTTTSPGRFARSTSSTMWSSPLPAADSTRTPGTDSTPRAAPSTTSTMSTPSRSAYVTRLSRRRSAAPRRLMPEPWRKGAEKEKWFKDWFKEFYGSEEDDIFALAFQYLEGAPVKKDDEGIAYGSDASFGPINPNGSEGNDLRDELSDFYDYLGIPYTFRDGVTQQPETKRARSVDCSGFQRLVWGYRARYPLMSSDKSGDGLPRTANGMARSDVGAEIIPLKGVGAADRPRSIDVLQPGDLVFFKLDARTNQRLDHVGLYMGHDTDGHMIFVSSREEVNGPTIGDKGGTSRLDGNGYYASTLRSAKRL
;
A
#
# COMPACT_ATOMS: atom_id res chain seq x y z
N MET A 1 -32.06 -19.78 53.12
CA MET A 1 -32.59 -21.11 53.49
C MET A 1 -33.12 -21.73 52.20
N THR A 2 -32.26 -22.51 51.52
CA THR A 2 -32.32 -24.00 51.42
C THR A 2 -33.41 -24.45 50.43
N THR A 3 -33.18 -25.25 49.39
CA THR A 3 -32.06 -26.12 48.97
C THR A 3 -32.41 -26.75 47.60
N THR A 4 -31.39 -26.93 46.73
CA THR A 4 -31.00 -28.14 45.93
C THR A 4 -32.09 -28.85 45.08
N THR A 5 -31.89 -29.30 43.83
CA THR A 5 -30.86 -30.23 43.31
C THR A 5 -30.81 -30.27 41.77
N SER A 6 -29.59 -30.35 41.23
CA SER A 6 -29.22 -31.06 39.97
C SER A 6 -28.59 -32.41 40.40
N PRO A 7 -28.52 -33.49 39.58
CA PRO A 7 -27.48 -33.57 38.52
C PRO A 7 -27.77 -34.55 37.35
N GLY A 8 -26.88 -34.60 36.35
CA GLY A 8 -26.80 -35.75 35.43
C GLY A 8 -25.98 -35.54 34.15
N ARG A 9 -24.65 -35.67 34.24
CA ARG A 9 -23.72 -35.80 33.10
C ARG A 9 -23.68 -37.26 32.61
N PHE A 10 -23.45 -37.48 31.31
CA PHE A 10 -22.55 -38.54 30.82
C PHE A 10 -21.95 -38.16 29.45
N ALA A 11 -20.64 -38.38 29.32
CA ALA A 11 -19.84 -38.25 28.11
C ALA A 11 -19.09 -39.57 27.86
N ARG A 12 -18.85 -39.91 26.58
CA ARG A 12 -17.77 -40.75 25.97
C ARG A 12 -18.19 -40.95 24.49
N SER A 13 -17.50 -40.47 23.47
CA SER A 13 -16.17 -40.82 22.93
C SER A 13 -15.98 -42.32 22.64
N THR A 14 -15.92 -42.68 21.36
CA THR A 14 -14.88 -43.55 20.76
C THR A 14 -14.89 -43.45 19.24
N SER A 15 -13.70 -43.22 18.68
CA SER A 15 -13.29 -43.36 17.29
C SER A 15 -13.07 -44.82 16.91
N SER A 16 -13.21 -45.18 15.62
CA SER A 16 -12.34 -46.18 14.96
C SER A 16 -12.38 -46.07 13.44
N THR A 17 -11.26 -46.45 12.85
CA THR A 17 -10.74 -46.22 11.50
C THR A 17 -10.85 -47.50 10.65
N MET A 18 -11.05 -47.41 9.33
CA MET A 18 -10.61 -48.42 8.32
C MET A 18 -10.62 -47.78 6.92
N TRP A 19 -9.46 -47.50 6.31
CA TRP A 19 -8.69 -48.32 5.35
C TRP A 19 -9.32 -48.46 3.94
N SER A 20 -8.67 -47.88 2.91
CA SER A 20 -8.26 -48.57 1.68
C SER A 20 -7.40 -47.67 0.77
N SER A 21 -6.36 -48.28 0.21
CA SER A 21 -5.13 -47.73 -0.39
C SER A 21 -5.24 -47.34 -1.89
N PRO A 22 -4.19 -46.73 -2.47
CA PRO A 22 -4.15 -46.10 -3.81
C PRO A 22 -3.37 -46.91 -4.87
N LEU A 23 -3.21 -46.31 -6.07
CA LEU A 23 -2.22 -46.53 -7.17
C LEU A 23 -2.82 -47.03 -8.52
N PRO A 24 -2.13 -46.88 -9.69
CA PRO A 24 -0.75 -46.42 -9.90
C PRO A 24 -0.49 -45.35 -11.00
N ALA A 25 0.74 -44.83 -10.94
CA ALA A 25 1.44 -44.13 -12.01
C ALA A 25 1.93 -45.09 -13.11
N ALA A 26 2.17 -44.57 -14.31
CA ALA A 26 2.96 -45.22 -15.35
C ALA A 26 4.16 -44.32 -15.71
N ASP A 27 5.34 -44.90 -15.53
CA ASP A 27 6.65 -44.43 -15.95
C ASP A 27 7.04 -45.20 -17.23
N SER A 28 7.71 -44.52 -18.16
CA SER A 28 8.51 -45.20 -19.18
C SER A 28 9.66 -44.32 -19.65
N THR A 29 10.86 -44.75 -19.28
CA THR A 29 12.19 -44.24 -19.63
C THR A 29 12.59 -44.51 -21.08
N ARG A 30 13.29 -43.57 -21.74
CA ARG A 30 14.30 -43.85 -22.79
C ARG A 30 15.30 -42.68 -22.96
N THR A 31 16.59 -42.98 -22.90
CA THR A 31 17.77 -42.12 -23.22
C THR A 31 18.50 -42.68 -24.47
N PRO A 32 19.64 -42.13 -24.94
CA PRO A 32 19.93 -40.76 -25.44
C PRO A 32 20.46 -40.79 -26.90
N GLY A 33 20.47 -39.66 -27.61
CA GLY A 33 21.04 -39.58 -28.97
C GLY A 33 21.32 -38.14 -29.41
N THR A 34 22.58 -37.88 -29.71
CA THR A 34 23.19 -36.64 -30.19
C THR A 34 22.69 -36.22 -31.57
N ASP A 35 22.35 -34.95 -31.78
CA ASP A 35 22.70 -34.29 -33.05
C ASP A 35 22.79 -32.76 -32.93
N SER A 36 23.72 -32.23 -33.70
CA SER A 36 24.26 -30.88 -33.67
C SER A 36 23.66 -29.97 -34.75
N THR A 37 23.55 -28.69 -34.38
CA THR A 37 23.46 -27.45 -35.21
C THR A 37 22.17 -27.12 -36.00
N PRO A 38 21.85 -25.81 -36.16
CA PRO A 38 20.49 -25.31 -36.03
C PRO A 38 19.79 -25.11 -37.38
N ARG A 39 18.50 -25.42 -37.43
CA ARG A 39 17.63 -25.11 -38.57
C ARG A 39 16.73 -23.92 -38.21
N ALA A 40 17.03 -22.78 -38.81
CA ALA A 40 16.14 -21.61 -38.79
C ALA A 40 14.82 -21.94 -39.48
N ALA A 41 13.71 -21.58 -38.84
CA ALA A 41 12.37 -21.52 -39.42
C ALA A 41 11.92 -20.05 -39.52
N PRO A 42 11.12 -19.68 -40.53
CA PRO A 42 10.74 -18.30 -40.80
C PRO A 42 9.82 -17.75 -39.69
N SER A 43 10.15 -16.57 -39.16
CA SER A 43 9.27 -15.82 -38.25
C SER A 43 8.57 -14.68 -38.99
N THR A 44 7.24 -14.73 -39.04
CA THR A 44 6.39 -13.57 -39.30
C THR A 44 6.32 -12.74 -38.01
N THR A 45 6.97 -11.57 -37.98
CA THR A 45 7.20 -10.69 -36.82
C THR A 45 5.95 -10.41 -35.97
N SER A 46 6.12 -10.20 -34.66
CA SER A 46 5.44 -9.12 -33.92
C SER A 46 6.12 -8.79 -32.58
N THR A 47 6.28 -7.48 -32.36
CA THR A 47 6.57 -6.81 -31.09
C THR A 47 5.56 -7.26 -30.04
N MET A 48 6.03 -7.84 -28.92
CA MET A 48 5.13 -8.10 -27.79
C MET A 48 4.97 -6.84 -26.96
N SER A 49 3.83 -6.19 -27.16
CA SER A 49 3.22 -5.26 -26.22
C SER A 49 3.13 -5.90 -24.84
N THR A 50 3.60 -5.17 -23.84
CA THR A 50 3.48 -5.51 -22.41
C THR A 50 2.02 -5.92 -22.11
N PRO A 51 1.77 -7.03 -21.41
CA PRO A 51 0.42 -7.40 -21.05
C PRO A 51 -0.20 -6.25 -20.26
N SER A 52 -1.36 -5.79 -20.73
CA SER A 52 -2.21 -4.80 -20.08
C SER A 52 -2.07 -4.83 -18.56
N ARG A 53 -1.73 -3.65 -18.01
CA ARG A 53 -1.76 -3.27 -16.59
C ARG A 53 -2.97 -3.81 -15.82
N SER A 54 -4.08 -4.10 -16.50
CA SER A 54 -5.26 -4.75 -15.92
C SER A 54 -4.96 -6.13 -15.31
N ALA A 55 -4.07 -6.93 -15.90
CA ALA A 55 -3.78 -8.28 -15.41
C ALA A 55 -2.94 -8.31 -14.12
N TYR A 56 -2.10 -7.29 -13.87
CA TYR A 56 -1.35 -7.16 -12.61
C TYR A 56 -2.27 -6.74 -11.46
N VAL A 57 -3.17 -5.78 -11.71
CA VAL A 57 -4.23 -5.39 -10.77
C VAL A 57 -5.16 -6.59 -10.49
N THR A 58 -5.47 -7.37 -11.53
CA THR A 58 -6.32 -8.57 -11.42
C THR A 58 -5.62 -9.74 -10.74
N ARG A 59 -4.30 -9.90 -10.86
CA ARG A 59 -3.57 -11.00 -10.18
C ARG A 59 -3.40 -10.75 -8.69
N LEU A 60 -3.21 -9.50 -8.26
CA LEU A 60 -3.26 -9.13 -6.84
C LEU A 60 -4.66 -9.34 -6.24
N SER A 61 -5.72 -9.05 -7.00
CA SER A 61 -7.10 -9.30 -6.54
C SER A 61 -7.53 -10.78 -6.58
N ARG A 62 -6.79 -11.65 -7.30
CA ARG A 62 -7.14 -13.07 -7.48
C ARG A 62 -6.51 -14.02 -6.46
N ARG A 63 -5.64 -13.54 -5.56
CA ARG A 63 -5.36 -14.26 -4.30
C ARG A 63 -6.58 -14.09 -3.38
N ARG A 64 -7.29 -15.19 -3.18
CA ARG A 64 -8.32 -15.36 -2.14
C ARG A 64 -7.82 -14.76 -0.81
N SER A 65 -8.48 -13.70 -0.34
CA SER A 65 -8.47 -13.18 1.05
C SER A 65 -7.46 -12.08 1.44
N ALA A 66 -7.33 -10.99 0.67
CA ALA A 66 -7.09 -9.70 1.33
C ALA A 66 -8.46 -9.10 1.68
N ALA A 67 -8.86 -9.12 2.95
CA ALA A 67 -10.08 -8.43 3.38
C ALA A 67 -10.00 -6.94 2.99
N PRO A 68 -11.11 -6.31 2.55
CA PRO A 68 -11.12 -4.88 2.23
C PRO A 68 -10.50 -4.06 3.38
N ARG A 69 -9.64 -3.09 3.05
CA ARG A 69 -9.03 -2.20 4.04
C ARG A 69 -9.77 -0.88 4.08
N ARG A 70 -10.48 -0.65 5.18
CA ARG A 70 -11.29 0.54 5.41
C ARG A 70 -10.93 1.17 6.74
N LEU A 71 -11.02 2.50 6.79
CA LEU A 71 -10.89 3.23 8.05
C LEU A 71 -12.07 2.91 8.95
N MET A 72 -11.77 2.67 10.21
CA MET A 72 -12.76 2.61 11.26
C MET A 72 -13.06 4.04 11.73
N PRO A 73 -14.30 4.32 12.18
CA PRO A 73 -14.67 5.65 12.66
C PRO A 73 -14.01 6.00 13.99
N GLU A 74 -13.55 5.00 14.73
CA GLU A 74 -12.95 5.13 16.06
C GLU A 74 -11.65 4.34 16.15
N PRO A 75 -10.68 4.78 16.98
CA PRO A 75 -9.47 4.02 17.24
C PRO A 75 -9.77 2.61 17.77
N TRP A 76 -9.15 1.61 17.14
CA TRP A 76 -9.33 0.22 17.56
C TRP A 76 -8.69 -0.07 18.92
N ARG A 77 -9.40 -0.83 19.75
CA ARG A 77 -8.85 -1.45 20.97
C ARG A 77 -9.47 -2.82 21.21
N LYS A 78 -8.78 -3.68 21.96
CA LYS A 78 -9.34 -4.99 22.35
C LYS A 78 -10.71 -4.80 23.03
N GLY A 79 -11.73 -5.52 22.57
CA GLY A 79 -13.11 -5.40 23.05
C GLY A 79 -13.98 -4.47 22.20
N ALA A 80 -13.39 -3.67 21.31
CA ALA A 80 -14.12 -2.77 20.40
C ALA A 80 -15.12 -3.52 19.52
N GLU A 81 -14.88 -4.80 19.21
CA GLU A 81 -15.80 -5.64 18.43
C GLU A 81 -17.21 -5.75 19.05
N LYS A 82 -17.33 -5.47 20.35
CA LYS A 82 -18.60 -5.54 21.09
C LYS A 82 -19.34 -4.21 21.09
N GLU A 83 -18.68 -3.12 20.71
CA GLU A 83 -19.23 -1.76 20.76
C GLU A 83 -20.17 -1.50 19.60
N LYS A 84 -21.09 -0.56 19.82
CA LYS A 84 -22.12 -0.23 18.84
C LYS A 84 -21.50 0.29 17.55
N TRP A 85 -20.55 1.23 17.64
CA TRP A 85 -19.91 1.84 16.47
C TRP A 85 -19.25 0.78 15.59
N PHE A 86 -18.59 -0.23 16.17
CA PHE A 86 -17.94 -1.27 15.39
C PHE A 86 -18.97 -2.19 14.73
N LYS A 87 -20.02 -2.58 15.45
CA LYS A 87 -21.08 -3.43 14.90
C LYS A 87 -21.81 -2.75 13.76
N ASP A 88 -22.07 -1.44 13.88
CA ASP A 88 -22.71 -0.66 12.84
C ASP A 88 -21.80 -0.55 11.60
N TRP A 89 -20.55 -0.13 11.81
CA TRP A 89 -19.53 -0.05 10.75
C TRP A 89 -19.31 -1.40 10.06
N PHE A 90 -19.20 -2.48 10.84
CA PHE A 90 -19.00 -3.82 10.30
C PHE A 90 -20.23 -4.27 9.51
N LYS A 91 -21.45 -4.01 10.00
CA LYS A 91 -22.68 -4.34 9.28
C LYS A 91 -22.78 -3.59 7.95
N GLU A 92 -22.37 -2.33 7.91
CA GLU A 92 -22.35 -1.49 6.71
C GLU A 92 -21.35 -2.02 5.67
N PHE A 93 -20.13 -2.34 6.11
CA PHE A 93 -19.06 -2.69 5.18
C PHE A 93 -18.85 -4.19 4.95
N TYR A 94 -19.52 -5.06 5.72
CA TYR A 94 -19.41 -6.51 5.52
C TYR A 94 -19.99 -6.91 4.17
N GLY A 95 -19.11 -7.32 3.25
CA GLY A 95 -19.47 -7.66 1.88
C GLY A 95 -19.66 -6.45 0.96
N SER A 96 -19.37 -5.23 1.41
CA SER A 96 -19.44 -4.03 0.57
C SER A 96 -18.33 -4.04 -0.50
N GLU A 97 -18.74 -3.78 -1.74
CA GLU A 97 -17.86 -3.65 -2.92
C GLU A 97 -17.38 -2.21 -3.15
N GLU A 98 -17.68 -1.28 -2.24
CA GLU A 98 -17.17 0.08 -2.34
C GLU A 98 -15.64 0.11 -2.42
N ASP A 99 -15.06 1.17 -2.97
CA ASP A 99 -13.61 1.28 -3.04
C ASP A 99 -13.00 1.24 -1.63
N ASP A 100 -12.09 0.31 -1.38
CA ASP A 100 -11.25 0.27 -0.18
C ASP A 100 -9.97 1.08 -0.39
N ILE A 101 -9.08 1.17 0.62
CA ILE A 101 -7.85 1.95 0.53
C ILE A 101 -6.97 1.55 -0.66
N PHE A 102 -6.93 0.26 -1.03
CA PHE A 102 -6.15 -0.18 -2.18
C PHE A 102 -6.84 0.18 -3.48
N ALA A 103 -8.15 -0.02 -3.59
CA ALA A 103 -8.92 0.41 -4.75
C ALA A 103 -8.80 1.93 -4.98
N LEU A 104 -8.77 2.73 -3.90
CA LEU A 104 -8.52 4.17 -3.95
C LEU A 104 -7.10 4.48 -4.43
N ALA A 105 -6.06 3.83 -3.88
CA ALA A 105 -4.68 4.01 -4.31
C ALA A 105 -4.48 3.70 -5.81
N PHE A 106 -5.17 2.69 -6.33
CA PHE A 106 -5.03 2.25 -7.72
C PHE A 106 -5.65 3.20 -8.75
N GLN A 107 -6.50 4.13 -8.29
CA GLN A 107 -7.09 5.17 -9.14
C GLN A 107 -6.12 6.27 -9.54
N TYR A 108 -4.88 6.22 -9.04
CA TYR A 108 -3.85 7.22 -9.29
C TYR A 108 -2.60 6.67 -9.98
N LEU A 109 -2.57 5.36 -10.25
CA LEU A 109 -1.49 4.74 -11.01
C LEU A 109 -1.53 5.20 -12.47
N GLU A 110 -0.38 5.14 -13.13
CA GLU A 110 -0.26 5.50 -14.54
C GLU A 110 -1.26 4.72 -15.42
N GLY A 111 -2.03 5.47 -16.22
CA GLY A 111 -3.10 4.94 -17.06
C GLY A 111 -4.44 4.71 -16.35
N ALA A 112 -4.59 5.12 -15.08
CA ALA A 112 -5.87 5.06 -14.40
C ALA A 112 -6.92 5.94 -15.12
N PRO A 113 -8.16 5.45 -15.27
CA PRO A 113 -9.20 6.18 -15.98
C PRO A 113 -9.60 7.44 -15.21
N VAL A 114 -9.97 8.48 -15.96
CA VAL A 114 -10.49 9.72 -15.38
C VAL A 114 -11.86 9.44 -14.75
N LYS A 115 -11.97 9.66 -13.44
CA LYS A 115 -13.22 9.73 -12.68
C LYS A 115 -13.51 11.18 -12.34
N LYS A 116 -14.77 11.59 -12.51
CA LYS A 116 -15.27 12.93 -12.21
C LYS A 116 -16.42 12.86 -11.22
N ASP A 117 -16.53 13.86 -10.35
CA ASP A 117 -17.72 14.06 -9.52
C ASP A 117 -18.81 14.79 -10.29
N ASP A 118 -19.93 15.07 -9.62
CA ASP A 118 -21.11 15.68 -10.22
C ASP A 118 -20.86 17.15 -10.61
N GLU A 119 -19.85 17.78 -10.02
CA GLU A 119 -19.34 19.11 -10.36
C GLU A 119 -18.31 19.10 -11.50
N GLY A 120 -17.93 17.91 -11.98
CA GLY A 120 -17.00 17.71 -13.09
C GLY A 120 -15.51 17.75 -12.70
N ILE A 121 -15.19 17.80 -11.41
CA ILE A 121 -13.82 17.78 -10.89
C ILE A 121 -13.27 16.36 -11.05
N ALA A 122 -12.10 16.24 -11.68
CA ALA A 122 -11.43 14.97 -11.90
C ALA A 122 -10.79 14.46 -10.59
N TYR A 123 -11.56 13.81 -9.72
CA TYR A 123 -11.05 13.32 -8.43
C TYR A 123 -10.16 12.07 -8.54
N GLY A 124 -10.16 11.37 -9.68
CA GLY A 124 -9.33 10.19 -9.95
C GLY A 124 -8.85 10.14 -11.40
N SER A 125 -7.57 9.79 -11.61
CA SER A 125 -6.85 9.60 -12.88
C SER A 125 -5.38 9.34 -12.51
N ASP A 126 -4.56 9.00 -13.49
CA ASP A 126 -3.11 9.04 -13.30
C ASP A 126 -2.62 10.35 -12.67
N ALA A 127 -1.66 10.23 -11.75
CA ALA A 127 -1.05 11.35 -11.08
C ALA A 127 0.44 11.43 -11.42
N SER A 128 0.95 12.66 -11.57
CA SER A 128 2.38 12.95 -11.66
C SER A 128 3.02 13.09 -10.28
N PHE A 129 4.34 13.10 -10.19
CA PHE A 129 5.03 13.35 -8.92
C PHE A 129 5.09 14.85 -8.59
N GLY A 130 5.49 15.64 -9.58
CA GLY A 130 5.71 17.08 -9.46
C GLY A 130 6.36 17.64 -10.74
N PRO A 131 6.49 18.96 -10.86
CA PRO A 131 7.15 19.59 -12.01
C PRO A 131 8.62 19.20 -12.08
N ILE A 132 9.22 19.33 -13.27
CA ILE A 132 10.67 19.18 -13.43
C ILE A 132 11.38 20.25 -12.60
N ASN A 133 12.32 19.81 -11.79
CA ASN A 133 13.23 20.71 -11.09
C ASN A 133 14.23 21.26 -12.11
N PRO A 134 14.32 22.58 -12.31
CA PRO A 134 15.26 23.16 -13.28
C PRO A 134 16.74 22.91 -12.94
N ASN A 135 17.04 22.59 -11.68
CA ASN A 135 18.39 22.25 -11.21
C ASN A 135 18.58 20.73 -11.00
N GLY A 136 17.56 19.94 -11.33
CA GLY A 136 17.53 18.51 -11.16
C GLY A 136 18.13 17.74 -12.34
N SER A 137 18.39 16.46 -12.12
CA SER A 137 18.80 15.51 -13.16
C SER A 137 18.33 14.11 -12.79
N GLU A 138 18.33 13.17 -13.74
CA GLU A 138 17.91 11.80 -13.47
C GLU A 138 18.72 11.18 -12.31
N GLY A 139 18.03 10.68 -11.28
CA GLY A 139 18.64 10.16 -10.06
C GLY A 139 19.17 11.22 -9.09
N ASN A 140 18.90 12.50 -9.35
CA ASN A 140 19.30 13.63 -8.49
C ASN A 140 18.27 14.78 -8.60
N ASP A 141 17.17 14.66 -7.87
CA ASP A 141 16.08 15.64 -7.75
C ASP A 141 15.54 16.14 -9.10
N LEU A 142 15.36 15.26 -10.09
CA LEU A 142 14.74 15.56 -11.38
C LEU A 142 13.38 16.25 -11.25
N ARG A 143 12.61 15.95 -10.19
CA ARG A 143 11.30 16.58 -9.95
C ARG A 143 11.20 17.20 -8.58
N ASP A 144 10.50 18.33 -8.51
CA ASP A 144 10.25 19.02 -7.25
C ASP A 144 9.25 18.22 -6.40
N GLU A 145 9.66 17.86 -5.20
CA GLU A 145 8.75 17.48 -4.12
C GLU A 145 7.79 18.66 -3.76
N LEU A 146 6.89 18.44 -2.80
CA LEU A 146 5.90 19.40 -2.27
C LEU A 146 4.52 19.40 -2.95
N SER A 147 4.27 18.50 -3.90
CA SER A 147 2.93 18.31 -4.45
C SER A 147 2.01 17.54 -3.49
N ASP A 148 0.87 18.13 -3.12
CA ASP A 148 -0.12 17.53 -2.22
C ASP A 148 -1.47 17.27 -2.92
N PHE A 149 -2.42 16.65 -2.22
CA PHE A 149 -3.72 16.27 -2.79
C PHE A 149 -4.50 17.45 -3.41
N TYR A 150 -4.38 18.66 -2.86
CA TYR A 150 -5.06 19.84 -3.40
C TYR A 150 -4.47 20.29 -4.74
N ASP A 151 -3.17 20.11 -4.97
CA ASP A 151 -2.53 20.37 -6.27
C ASP A 151 -3.05 19.41 -7.35
N TYR A 152 -3.22 18.15 -6.96
CA TYR A 152 -3.78 17.14 -7.84
C TYR A 152 -5.23 17.44 -8.22
N LEU A 153 -6.06 17.80 -7.24
CA LEU A 153 -7.47 18.13 -7.47
C LEU A 153 -7.64 19.48 -8.18
N GLY A 154 -6.68 20.38 -8.06
CA GLY A 154 -6.76 21.72 -8.61
C GLY A 154 -7.76 22.62 -7.87
N ILE A 155 -8.04 22.34 -6.59
CA ILE A 155 -8.99 23.10 -5.77
C ILE A 155 -8.34 23.56 -4.46
N PRO A 156 -8.69 24.74 -3.94
CA PRO A 156 -8.28 25.17 -2.61
C PRO A 156 -8.79 24.20 -1.55
N TYR A 157 -8.02 24.01 -0.47
CA TYR A 157 -8.43 23.20 0.66
C TYR A 157 -8.20 23.91 1.98
N THR A 158 -9.25 24.02 2.80
CA THR A 158 -9.21 24.57 4.15
C THR A 158 -9.12 23.43 5.17
N PHE A 159 -8.02 23.40 5.91
CA PHE A 159 -7.78 22.46 7.00
C PHE A 159 -8.62 22.83 8.24
N ARG A 160 -8.75 21.90 9.18
CA ARG A 160 -9.55 22.08 10.42
C ARG A 160 -9.05 23.20 11.32
N ASP A 161 -7.76 23.55 11.20
CA ASP A 161 -7.13 24.68 11.91
C ASP A 161 -7.37 26.03 11.19
N GLY A 162 -8.15 26.05 10.11
CA GLY A 162 -8.50 27.24 9.34
C GLY A 162 -7.47 27.65 8.29
N VAL A 163 -6.31 27.00 8.24
CA VAL A 163 -5.31 27.26 7.20
C VAL A 163 -5.87 26.80 5.86
N THR A 164 -5.77 27.66 4.83
CA THR A 164 -6.17 27.31 3.47
C THR A 164 -4.94 27.22 2.59
N GLN A 165 -4.76 26.08 1.93
CA GLN A 165 -3.76 25.90 0.90
C GLN A 165 -4.37 26.10 -0.48
N GLN A 166 -3.58 26.71 -1.38
CA GLN A 166 -3.96 26.95 -2.76
C GLN A 166 -3.21 25.96 -3.67
N PRO A 167 -3.87 25.40 -4.69
CA PRO A 167 -3.19 24.57 -5.68
C PRO A 167 -2.22 25.42 -6.50
N GLU A 168 -1.04 24.89 -6.76
CA GLU A 168 -0.08 25.52 -7.68
C GLU A 168 -0.30 25.03 -9.11
N THR A 169 -0.47 25.93 -10.08
CA THR A 169 -0.67 25.56 -11.49
C THR A 169 0.43 24.65 -12.03
N LYS A 170 1.69 24.87 -11.65
CA LYS A 170 2.83 24.03 -12.07
C LYS A 170 2.79 22.61 -11.48
N ARG A 171 1.96 22.36 -10.46
CA ARG A 171 1.78 21.08 -9.77
C ARG A 171 0.44 20.41 -10.11
N ALA A 172 -0.29 20.93 -11.09
CA ALA A 172 -1.56 20.35 -11.51
C ALA A 172 -1.42 18.83 -11.73
N ARG A 173 -2.37 18.07 -11.19
CA ARG A 173 -2.40 16.59 -11.27
C ARG A 173 -1.19 15.90 -10.64
N SER A 174 -0.46 16.57 -9.73
CA SER A 174 0.72 16.00 -9.09
C SER A 174 0.50 15.68 -7.61
N VAL A 175 1.09 14.59 -7.15
CA VAL A 175 1.24 14.25 -5.73
C VAL A 175 2.60 13.63 -5.48
N ASP A 176 3.34 14.15 -4.49
CA ASP A 176 4.57 13.53 -4.01
C ASP A 176 4.26 12.29 -3.15
N CYS A 177 5.29 11.62 -2.62
CA CYS A 177 5.13 10.38 -1.85
C CYS A 177 4.12 10.53 -0.71
N SER A 178 4.20 11.63 0.05
CA SER A 178 3.34 11.95 1.19
C SER A 178 2.01 12.58 0.78
N GLY A 179 2.00 13.40 -0.27
CA GLY A 179 0.79 13.95 -0.87
C GLY A 179 -0.12 12.85 -1.41
N PHE A 180 0.46 11.77 -1.95
CA PHE A 180 -0.29 10.60 -2.39
C PHE A 180 -0.96 9.88 -1.23
N GLN A 181 -0.26 9.71 -0.10
CA GLN A 181 -0.89 9.15 1.11
C GLN A 181 -2.00 10.05 1.65
N ARG A 182 -1.82 11.37 1.62
CA ARG A 182 -2.85 12.34 2.05
C ARG A 182 -4.04 12.38 1.10
N LEU A 183 -3.84 12.15 -0.19
CA LEU A 183 -4.90 11.98 -1.17
C LEU A 183 -5.72 10.72 -0.86
N VAL A 184 -5.06 9.57 -0.68
CA VAL A 184 -5.73 8.27 -0.44
C VAL A 184 -6.38 8.23 0.95
N TRP A 185 -5.62 8.43 2.01
CA TRP A 185 -6.12 8.33 3.39
C TRP A 185 -6.98 9.54 3.76
N GLY A 186 -6.53 10.74 3.43
CA GLY A 186 -7.17 11.97 3.87
C GLY A 186 -8.35 12.35 3.00
N TYR A 187 -8.10 12.82 1.79
CA TYR A 187 -9.17 13.35 0.94
C TYR A 187 -10.19 12.26 0.54
N ARG A 188 -9.71 11.09 0.10
CA ARG A 188 -10.57 10.01 -0.39
C ARG A 188 -11.18 9.17 0.74
N ALA A 189 -10.41 8.75 1.73
CA ALA A 189 -10.91 7.93 2.83
C ALA A 189 -11.35 8.72 4.08
N ARG A 190 -11.24 10.05 4.05
CA ARG A 190 -11.72 10.99 5.09
C ARG A 190 -10.94 10.93 6.41
N TYR A 191 -9.69 10.46 6.40
CA TYR A 191 -8.80 10.62 7.56
C TYR A 191 -8.49 12.10 7.80
N PRO A 192 -8.46 12.58 9.06
CA PRO A 192 -8.08 13.96 9.35
C PRO A 192 -6.71 14.33 8.77
N LEU A 193 -6.53 15.55 8.29
CA LEU A 193 -5.28 16.03 7.71
C LEU A 193 -4.79 17.29 8.45
N MET A 194 -3.49 17.35 8.70
CA MET A 194 -2.82 18.54 9.22
C MET A 194 -2.42 19.49 8.08
N SER A 195 -2.43 20.79 8.35
CA SER A 195 -2.00 21.84 7.42
C SER A 195 -0.47 21.91 7.26
N SER A 196 0.26 21.45 8.27
CA SER A 196 1.72 21.35 8.32
C SER A 196 2.16 20.16 9.17
N ASP A 197 3.46 19.92 9.31
CA ASP A 197 3.97 18.90 10.24
C ASP A 197 3.71 19.23 11.72
N LYS A 198 3.26 20.45 12.04
CA LYS A 198 3.17 20.97 13.42
C LYS A 198 1.81 21.54 13.81
N SER A 199 0.84 21.57 12.89
CA SER A 199 -0.43 22.29 13.09
C SER A 199 -1.63 21.48 12.62
N GLY A 200 -2.62 21.34 13.51
CA GLY A 200 -3.85 20.58 13.28
C GLY A 200 -3.85 19.19 13.92
N ASP A 201 -4.95 18.47 13.73
CA ASP A 201 -5.17 17.09 14.13
C ASP A 201 -5.25 16.18 12.89
N GLY A 202 -4.41 15.15 12.79
CA GLY A 202 -4.47 14.19 11.69
C GLY A 202 -3.13 13.92 11.00
N LEU A 203 -3.19 13.40 9.78
CA LEU A 203 -2.00 12.99 9.05
C LEU A 203 -1.14 14.22 8.68
N PRO A 204 0.13 14.30 9.12
CA PRO A 204 1.08 15.38 8.79
C PRO A 204 1.35 15.54 7.29
N ARG A 205 1.99 16.64 6.88
CA ARG A 205 2.27 16.93 5.47
C ARG A 205 3.38 16.06 4.89
N THR A 206 4.48 15.88 5.62
CA THR A 206 5.67 15.19 5.09
C THR A 206 5.79 13.76 5.61
N ALA A 207 6.53 12.91 4.90
CA ALA A 207 6.86 11.56 5.36
C ALA A 207 7.52 11.57 6.76
N ASN A 208 8.44 12.51 7.00
CA ASN A 208 9.06 12.71 8.31
C ASN A 208 8.03 13.10 9.39
N GLY A 209 7.11 14.01 9.07
CA GLY A 209 6.03 14.41 9.98
C GLY A 209 5.16 13.21 10.36
N MET A 210 4.69 12.45 9.37
CA MET A 210 3.87 11.26 9.57
C MET A 210 4.56 10.22 10.45
N ALA A 211 5.84 9.95 10.18
CA ALA A 211 6.62 8.98 10.93
C ALA A 211 6.88 9.37 12.40
N ARG A 212 6.93 10.68 12.71
CA ARG A 212 7.32 11.21 14.03
C ARG A 212 6.18 11.81 14.84
N SER A 213 4.99 11.97 14.28
CA SER A 213 3.81 12.44 15.01
C SER A 213 3.28 11.37 15.97
N ASP A 214 2.30 11.72 16.79
CA ASP A 214 1.58 10.75 17.64
C ASP A 214 0.39 10.10 16.91
N VAL A 215 0.28 10.33 15.60
CA VAL A 215 -0.83 9.83 14.78
C VAL A 215 -0.56 8.39 14.34
N GLY A 216 -1.57 7.55 14.53
CA GLY A 216 -1.51 6.11 14.27
C GLY A 216 -0.73 5.33 15.32
N ALA A 217 -0.92 4.01 15.35
CA ALA A 217 -0.15 3.11 16.18
C ALA A 217 1.23 2.85 15.57
N GLU A 218 2.28 2.87 16.39
CA GLU A 218 3.63 2.45 15.98
C GLU A 218 3.68 0.92 15.82
N ILE A 219 3.76 0.45 14.57
CA ILE A 219 3.91 -0.98 14.26
C ILE A 219 5.39 -1.37 14.27
N ILE A 220 6.22 -0.51 13.70
CA ILE A 220 7.68 -0.58 13.79
C ILE A 220 8.16 0.79 14.28
N PRO A 221 8.64 0.90 15.53
CA PRO A 221 9.09 2.16 16.09
C PRO A 221 10.31 2.73 15.36
N LEU A 222 10.37 4.06 15.23
CA LEU A 222 11.52 4.76 14.66
C LEU A 222 12.67 4.83 15.68
N LYS A 223 13.66 3.94 15.55
CA LYS A 223 14.83 3.90 16.46
C LYS A 223 15.97 4.84 16.07
N GLY A 224 16.03 5.19 14.79
CA GLY A 224 17.05 6.01 14.18
C GLY A 224 16.93 5.96 12.67
N VAL A 225 17.87 6.57 11.95
CA VAL A 225 17.85 6.64 10.47
C VAL A 225 19.09 6.01 9.82
N GLY A 226 20.04 5.54 10.60
CA GLY A 226 21.25 4.87 10.11
C GLY A 226 20.98 3.46 9.59
N ALA A 227 21.95 2.87 8.91
CA ALA A 227 21.84 1.50 8.39
C ALA A 227 21.62 0.46 9.51
N ALA A 228 22.21 0.68 10.70
CA ALA A 228 22.02 -0.17 11.87
C ALA A 228 20.60 -0.10 12.46
N ASP A 229 19.83 0.94 12.12
CA ASP A 229 18.47 1.16 12.60
C ASP A 229 17.42 0.48 11.72
N ARG A 230 17.84 -0.22 10.66
CA ARG A 230 16.95 -1.04 9.85
C ARG A 230 16.19 -2.05 10.74
N PRO A 231 14.85 -2.15 10.62
CA PRO A 231 14.08 -3.14 11.36
C PRO A 231 14.58 -4.57 11.11
N ARG A 232 14.80 -5.33 12.18
CA ARG A 232 15.30 -6.72 12.10
C ARG A 232 14.23 -7.71 11.64
N SER A 233 12.97 -7.43 11.93
CA SER A 233 11.81 -8.16 11.44
C SER A 233 10.75 -7.15 11.03
N ILE A 234 10.05 -7.51 9.96
CA ILE A 234 8.94 -6.74 9.39
C ILE A 234 7.66 -7.58 9.33
N ASP A 235 7.65 -8.77 9.93
CA ASP A 235 6.52 -9.72 9.89
C ASP A 235 5.28 -9.19 10.65
N VAL A 236 5.47 -8.14 11.45
CA VAL A 236 4.41 -7.41 12.17
C VAL A 236 3.54 -6.54 11.27
N LEU A 237 4.01 -6.23 10.06
CA LEU A 237 3.29 -5.39 9.12
C LEU A 237 2.01 -6.07 8.63
N GLN A 238 0.96 -5.28 8.47
CA GLN A 238 -0.29 -5.71 7.83
C GLN A 238 -0.61 -4.79 6.64
N PRO A 239 -1.20 -5.34 5.56
CA PRO A 239 -1.67 -4.52 4.46
C PRO A 239 -2.51 -3.34 4.98
N GLY A 240 -2.20 -2.13 4.54
CA GLY A 240 -2.76 -0.88 5.07
C GLY A 240 -1.78 -0.06 5.91
N ASP A 241 -0.67 -0.64 6.37
CA ASP A 241 0.32 0.10 7.15
C ASP A 241 1.08 1.10 6.27
N LEU A 242 1.33 2.29 6.80
CA LEU A 242 2.29 3.23 6.24
C LEU A 242 3.71 2.77 6.58
N VAL A 243 4.60 2.78 5.60
CA VAL A 243 6.01 2.41 5.74
C VAL A 243 6.89 3.60 5.37
N PHE A 244 7.90 3.89 6.20
CA PHE A 244 8.70 5.11 6.10
C PHE A 244 10.17 4.79 5.87
N PHE A 245 10.80 5.52 4.95
CA PHE A 245 12.14 5.25 4.48
C PHE A 245 13.07 6.45 4.62
N LYS A 246 14.35 6.13 4.72
CA LYS A 246 15.48 7.05 4.64
C LYS A 246 16.24 6.80 3.34
N LEU A 247 15.82 7.43 2.26
CA LEU A 247 16.38 7.23 0.91
C LEU A 247 17.55 8.17 0.63
N ASP A 248 17.40 9.44 0.98
CA ASP A 248 18.33 10.49 0.59
C ASP A 248 19.22 10.89 1.76
N ALA A 249 20.52 10.65 1.64
CA ALA A 249 21.50 11.05 2.65
C ALA A 249 21.48 12.57 2.95
N ARG A 250 21.14 13.41 1.97
CA ARG A 250 21.12 14.88 2.08
C ARG A 250 20.06 15.39 3.05
N THR A 251 18.99 14.62 3.28
CA THR A 251 17.91 15.01 4.21
C THR A 251 18.29 14.79 5.69
N ASN A 252 19.55 14.42 5.99
CA ASN A 252 20.10 14.27 7.34
C ASN A 252 19.26 13.31 8.21
N GLN A 253 18.64 13.80 9.29
CA GLN A 253 17.85 12.99 10.22
C GLN A 253 16.38 12.81 9.79
N ARG A 254 15.99 13.41 8.65
CA ARG A 254 14.62 13.34 8.16
C ARG A 254 14.41 12.06 7.36
N LEU A 255 13.23 11.46 7.55
CA LEU A 255 12.68 10.46 6.64
C LEU A 255 12.08 11.18 5.43
N ASP A 256 12.37 10.72 4.23
CA ASP A 256 12.07 11.43 2.99
C ASP A 256 11.05 10.71 2.13
N HIS A 257 10.73 9.44 2.44
CA HIS A 257 9.76 8.69 1.67
C HIS A 257 8.76 7.94 2.51
N VAL A 258 7.54 7.81 1.99
CA VAL A 258 6.46 7.03 2.58
C VAL A 258 5.76 6.19 1.50
N GLY A 259 5.38 4.98 1.86
CA GLY A 259 4.57 4.09 1.05
C GLY A 259 3.43 3.45 1.84
N LEU A 260 2.52 2.82 1.13
CA LEU A 260 1.43 2.03 1.67
C LEU A 260 1.74 0.54 1.45
N TYR A 261 1.92 -0.22 2.53
CA TYR A 261 2.15 -1.65 2.46
C TYR A 261 0.90 -2.37 1.95
N MET A 262 1.09 -3.21 0.93
CA MET A 262 0.01 -3.87 0.18
C MET A 262 -0.17 -5.35 0.51
N GLY A 263 0.77 -5.95 1.23
CA GLY A 263 0.82 -7.40 1.43
C GLY A 263 1.89 -8.07 0.57
N HIS A 264 1.69 -9.34 0.30
CA HIS A 264 2.63 -10.14 -0.47
C HIS A 264 2.27 -10.17 -1.96
N ASP A 265 3.26 -10.10 -2.84
CA ASP A 265 3.11 -10.41 -4.27
C ASP A 265 2.91 -11.92 -4.51
N THR A 266 2.86 -12.32 -5.79
CA THR A 266 2.66 -13.73 -6.16
C THR A 266 3.81 -14.63 -5.72
N ASP A 267 5.01 -14.08 -5.61
CA ASP A 267 6.25 -14.78 -5.25
C ASP A 267 6.48 -14.78 -3.73
N GLY A 268 5.62 -14.08 -2.98
CA GLY A 268 5.65 -14.01 -1.53
C GLY A 268 6.42 -12.81 -0.97
N HIS A 269 6.86 -11.86 -1.81
CA HIS A 269 7.59 -10.68 -1.36
C HIS A 269 6.65 -9.59 -0.85
N MET A 270 7.08 -8.88 0.19
CA MET A 270 6.30 -7.81 0.82
C MET A 270 6.38 -6.54 -0.02
N ILE A 271 5.28 -6.17 -0.67
CA ILE A 271 5.25 -5.04 -1.63
C ILE A 271 4.48 -3.83 -1.10
N PHE A 272 4.80 -2.66 -1.64
CA PHE A 272 4.14 -1.40 -1.28
C PHE A 272 3.90 -0.51 -2.50
N VAL A 273 2.95 0.42 -2.37
CA VAL A 273 2.67 1.47 -3.37
C VAL A 273 3.12 2.83 -2.85
N SER A 274 3.75 3.63 -3.70
CA SER A 274 4.16 5.00 -3.38
C SER A 274 4.23 5.87 -4.64
N SER A 275 4.05 7.18 -4.51
CA SER A 275 4.42 8.13 -5.57
C SER A 275 5.93 8.34 -5.59
N ARG A 276 6.56 8.23 -6.77
CA ARG A 276 8.01 8.27 -6.93
C ARG A 276 8.43 9.24 -8.02
N GLU A 277 9.58 9.85 -7.80
CA GLU A 277 10.17 10.83 -8.69
C GLU A 277 10.55 10.22 -10.04
N GLU A 278 11.22 9.07 -10.02
CA GLU A 278 11.84 8.40 -11.19
C GLU A 278 10.82 7.84 -12.18
N VAL A 279 9.59 7.62 -11.72
CA VAL A 279 8.47 7.14 -12.55
C VAL A 279 7.45 8.24 -12.82
N ASN A 280 7.63 9.43 -12.23
CA ASN A 280 6.67 10.52 -12.24
C ASN A 280 5.27 10.09 -11.76
N GLY A 281 5.16 9.56 -10.54
CA GLY A 281 3.87 9.33 -9.89
C GLY A 281 3.74 8.02 -9.11
N PRO A 282 2.52 7.68 -8.67
CA PRO A 282 2.20 6.44 -7.96
C PRO A 282 2.54 5.17 -8.74
N THR A 283 3.24 4.24 -8.09
CA THR A 283 3.61 2.95 -8.69
C THR A 283 3.74 1.84 -7.65
N ILE A 284 3.55 0.60 -8.12
CA ILE A 284 3.99 -0.66 -7.47
C ILE A 284 5.14 -1.32 -8.24
N GLY A 285 5.63 -0.69 -9.31
CA GLY A 285 6.65 -1.23 -10.20
C GLY A 285 8.07 -0.99 -9.67
N ASP A 286 9.05 -1.58 -10.34
CA ASP A 286 10.44 -1.61 -9.86
C ASP A 286 11.33 -0.48 -10.41
N LYS A 287 10.76 0.40 -11.24
CA LYS A 287 11.45 1.59 -11.74
C LYS A 287 11.67 2.58 -10.57
N GLY A 288 12.90 3.08 -10.44
CA GLY A 288 13.34 3.84 -9.25
C GLY A 288 13.66 2.96 -8.03
N GLY A 289 13.63 1.63 -8.17
CA GLY A 289 13.94 0.67 -7.13
C GLY A 289 12.82 -0.37 -6.95
N THR A 290 13.20 -1.62 -6.69
CA THR A 290 12.24 -2.71 -6.52
C THR A 290 11.25 -2.42 -5.39
N SER A 291 9.94 -2.53 -5.65
CA SER A 291 8.86 -2.20 -4.69
C SER A 291 8.70 -3.24 -3.59
N ARG A 292 9.80 -3.62 -2.92
CA ARG A 292 9.87 -4.66 -1.90
C ARG A 292 10.42 -4.11 -0.59
N LEU A 293 9.87 -4.61 0.52
CA LEU A 293 10.29 -4.28 1.89
C LEU A 293 11.28 -5.30 2.46
N ASP A 294 11.28 -6.51 1.89
CA ASP A 294 12.14 -7.62 2.26
C ASP A 294 13.40 -7.71 1.38
N GLY A 295 14.39 -8.48 1.84
CA GLY A 295 15.68 -8.63 1.16
C GLY A 295 16.59 -7.41 1.30
N ASN A 296 17.49 -7.22 0.32
CA ASN A 296 18.56 -6.20 0.38
C ASN A 296 18.44 -5.12 -0.71
N GLY A 297 17.27 -5.01 -1.34
CA GLY A 297 17.01 -3.98 -2.34
C GLY A 297 16.99 -2.56 -1.75
N TYR A 298 16.94 -1.57 -2.63
CA TYR A 298 16.99 -0.15 -2.29
C TYR A 298 16.04 0.23 -1.14
N TYR A 299 14.73 0.03 -1.33
CA TYR A 299 13.72 0.33 -0.31
C TYR A 299 13.81 -0.55 0.93
N ALA A 300 14.08 -1.84 0.76
CA ALA A 300 14.23 -2.75 1.87
C ALA A 300 15.36 -2.29 2.82
N SER A 301 16.49 -1.85 2.28
CA SER A 301 17.65 -1.37 3.04
C SER A 301 17.42 -0.03 3.76
N THR A 302 16.47 0.77 3.29
CA THR A 302 16.19 2.12 3.77
C THR A 302 14.94 2.24 4.63
N LEU A 303 14.17 1.16 4.81
CA LEU A 303 13.04 1.11 5.73
C LEU A 303 13.50 1.43 7.17
N ARG A 304 12.76 2.30 7.87
CA ARG A 304 13.08 2.71 9.26
C ARG A 304 11.94 2.57 10.25
N SER A 305 10.70 2.77 9.82
CA SER A 305 9.55 2.65 10.69
C SER A 305 8.28 2.35 9.92
N ALA A 306 7.22 2.01 10.64
CA ALA A 306 5.90 1.78 10.09
C ALA A 306 4.81 2.12 11.10
N LYS A 307 3.67 2.59 10.59
CA LYS A 307 2.50 2.99 11.39
C LYS A 307 1.20 2.48 10.80
N ARG A 308 0.23 2.24 11.67
CA ARG A 308 -1.16 1.92 11.31
C ARG A 308 -2.06 3.07 11.73
N LEU A 309 -2.78 3.66 10.77
CA LEU A 309 -3.71 4.76 11.00
C LEU A 309 -5.00 4.29 11.67
#